data_AF-A0A6B0Z2U4-F1
#
_entry.id   AF-A0A6B0Z2U4-F1
#
_cell.length_a   1.000
_cell.length_b   1.000
_cell.length_c   1.000
_cell.angle_alpha   90.00
_cell.angle_beta   90.00
_cell.angle_gamma   90.00
#
_symmetry.space_group_name_H-M   'P 1'
#
loop_
_entity.id
_entity.type
_entity.pdbx_description
1 polymer ?
#
loop_
_entity_poly.entity_id
_entity_poly.type
_entity_poly.pdbx_seq_one_letter_code
_entity_poly.pdbx_strand_id
1 'polypeptide(L)'
;TKQVHPLSAVFPEAAAELDAPAIGTAGDGDVPFATGSRPSWNFRTGSGPVNRYLHDPATWSAGRWIVPLGVSGNVESPHRHDQQHSWATVAGIPQLFEWDEIAKTAKTIQNLQPTQ
;
A
#
# COMPACT_ATOMS: atom_id res chain seq x y z
N THR A 1 -7.31 2.26 9.94
CA THR A 1 -7.36 3.31 8.90
C THR A 1 -8.56 3.16 7.95
N LYS A 2 -9.12 4.29 7.48
CA LYS A 2 -10.18 4.36 6.44
C LYS A 2 -9.82 5.47 5.46
N GLN A 3 -9.22 5.09 4.33
CA GLN A 3 -8.84 6.03 3.28
C GLN A 3 -10.06 6.44 2.47
N VAL A 4 -10.24 7.76 2.30
CA VAL A 4 -11.35 8.34 1.54
C VAL A 4 -10.78 8.89 0.24
N HIS A 5 -11.34 8.48 -0.89
CA HIS A 5 -10.89 8.95 -2.19
C HIS A 5 -11.26 10.43 -2.38
N PRO A 6 -10.40 11.25 -3.01
CA PRO A 6 -10.65 12.69 -3.16
C PRO A 6 -11.99 13.03 -3.83
N LEU A 7 -12.46 12.17 -4.75
CA LEU A 7 -13.71 12.36 -5.47
C LEU A 7 -14.95 11.86 -4.71
N SER A 8 -14.82 11.11 -3.62
CA SER A 8 -15.97 10.58 -2.86
C SER A 8 -16.84 11.67 -2.25
N ALA A 9 -16.29 12.87 -2.00
CA ALA A 9 -17.06 14.01 -1.53
C ALA A 9 -17.90 14.67 -2.64
N VAL A 10 -17.45 14.56 -3.90
CA VAL A 10 -18.12 15.15 -5.06
C VAL A 10 -19.12 14.17 -5.67
N PHE A 11 -18.81 12.87 -5.63
CA PHE A 11 -19.62 11.76 -6.13
C PHE A 11 -19.93 10.77 -5.00
N PRO A 12 -20.80 11.16 -4.04
CA PRO A 12 -21.11 10.32 -2.88
C PRO A 12 -21.71 8.96 -3.25
N GLU A 13 -22.41 8.87 -4.37
CA GLU A 13 -22.96 7.62 -4.93
C GLU A 13 -21.89 6.61 -5.33
N ALA A 14 -20.69 7.09 -5.69
CA ALA A 14 -19.56 6.25 -6.08
C ALA A 14 -18.61 5.96 -4.90
N ALA A 15 -18.81 6.58 -3.74
CA ALA A 15 -17.88 6.51 -2.62
C ALA A 15 -17.59 5.07 -2.15
N ALA A 16 -18.60 4.18 -2.19
CA ALA A 16 -18.43 2.77 -1.81
C ALA A 16 -17.45 2.00 -2.70
N GLU A 17 -17.34 2.41 -3.97
CA GLU A 17 -16.42 1.83 -4.94
C GLU A 17 -15.05 2.53 -4.89
N LEU A 18 -15.07 3.87 -4.77
CA LEU A 18 -13.89 4.73 -4.75
C LEU A 18 -13.06 4.66 -3.47
N ASP A 19 -13.68 4.43 -2.31
CA ASP A 19 -12.97 4.33 -1.03
C ASP A 19 -12.35 2.95 -0.85
N ALA A 20 -11.17 2.89 -0.24
CA ALA A 20 -10.58 1.60 0.10
C ALA A 20 -11.31 0.98 1.30
N PRO A 21 -11.32 -0.36 1.44
CA PRO A 21 -11.86 -1.02 2.62
C PRO A 21 -11.25 -0.47 3.91
N ALA A 22 -12.08 -0.34 4.95
CA ALA A 22 -11.58 0.05 6.26
C ALA A 22 -10.90 -1.14 6.94
N ILE A 23 -9.72 -0.91 7.52
CA ILE A 23 -8.97 -1.94 8.26
C ILE A 23 -8.53 -1.40 9.63
N GLY A 24 -8.53 -2.25 10.65
CA GLY A 24 -7.95 -1.91 11.95
C GLY A 24 -6.44 -1.71 11.86
N THR A 25 -5.90 -0.77 12.63
CA THR A 25 -4.46 -0.49 12.71
C THR A 25 -4.07 -0.29 14.16
N ALA A 26 -2.91 -0.81 14.56
CA ALA A 26 -2.33 -0.57 15.87
C ALA A 26 -1.47 0.70 15.85
N GLY A 27 -1.24 1.28 17.03
CA GLY A 27 -0.41 2.46 17.24
C GLY A 27 -1.19 3.78 17.24
N ASP A 28 -0.46 4.87 17.49
CA ASP A 28 -0.94 6.25 17.58
C ASP A 28 0.11 7.21 17.00
N GLY A 29 0.04 8.51 17.28
CA GLY A 29 0.99 9.50 16.78
C GLY A 29 2.36 9.51 17.48
N ASP A 30 2.49 8.83 18.62
CA ASP A 30 3.63 8.94 19.53
C ASP A 30 4.48 7.66 19.60
N VAL A 31 4.04 6.57 18.95
CA VAL A 31 4.74 5.28 18.89
C VAL A 31 5.37 5.01 17.50
N PRO A 32 6.36 4.10 17.38
CA PRO A 32 7.02 3.82 16.10
C PRO A 32 6.06 3.40 14.98
N PHE A 33 4.99 2.65 15.29
CA PHE A 33 3.90 2.44 14.36
C PHE A 33 2.99 3.68 14.38
N ALA A 34 3.47 4.76 13.74
CA ALA A 34 2.94 6.12 13.85
C ALA A 34 1.59 6.35 13.11
N THR A 35 0.55 5.57 13.45
CA THR A 35 -0.80 5.71 12.91
C THR A 35 -1.60 6.76 13.68
N GLY A 36 -1.33 8.03 13.41
CA GLY A 36 -1.94 9.15 14.11
C GLY A 36 -3.44 9.32 13.83
N SER A 37 -4.19 9.73 14.85
CA SER A 37 -5.58 10.22 14.77
C SER A 37 -5.62 11.66 15.28
N ARG A 38 -6.44 12.51 14.65
CA ARG A 38 -6.74 13.83 15.21
C ARG A 38 -7.77 13.69 16.34
N PRO A 39 -7.80 14.57 17.36
CA PRO A 39 -8.80 14.52 18.42
C PRO A 39 -10.24 14.53 17.90
N SER A 40 -10.51 15.30 16.84
CA SER A 40 -11.84 15.39 16.22
C SER A 40 -12.23 14.19 15.35
N TRP A 41 -11.35 13.19 15.19
CA TRP A 41 -11.55 12.08 14.26
C TRP A 41 -12.01 10.79 14.94
N ASN A 42 -12.32 10.82 16.24
CA ASN A 42 -12.85 9.68 17.00
C ASN A 42 -12.02 8.39 16.79
N PHE A 43 -10.71 8.50 17.02
CA PHE A 43 -9.73 7.41 16.85
C PHE A 43 -9.58 6.88 15.41
N ARG A 44 -10.15 7.53 14.39
CA ARG A 44 -9.85 7.20 13.00
C ARG A 44 -8.43 7.64 12.66
N THR A 45 -7.59 6.65 12.36
CA THR A 45 -6.26 6.88 11.81
C THR A 45 -6.34 7.71 10.53
N GLY A 46 -5.65 8.84 10.54
CA GLY A 46 -5.56 9.81 9.45
C GLY A 46 -4.18 9.98 8.84
N SER A 47 -3.14 9.56 9.55
CA SER A 47 -1.77 9.50 9.07
C SER A 47 -1.18 8.13 9.37
N GLY A 48 -0.09 7.80 8.68
CA GLY A 48 0.65 6.56 8.90
C GLY A 48 1.79 6.41 7.91
N PRO A 49 2.64 5.37 8.07
CA PRO A 49 3.71 5.10 7.13
C PRO A 49 3.18 4.82 5.72
N VAL A 50 3.59 5.63 4.75
CA VAL A 50 3.25 5.44 3.33
C VAL A 50 4.08 4.34 2.67
N ASN A 51 5.18 3.94 3.30
CA ASN A 51 6.02 2.80 2.94
C ASN A 51 6.73 2.31 4.21
N ARG A 52 7.00 1.01 4.30
CA ARG A 52 8.02 0.44 5.22
C ARG A 52 8.94 -0.45 4.40
N TYR A 53 10.23 -0.39 4.68
CA TYR A 53 11.23 -1.19 3.98
C TYR A 53 12.29 -1.70 4.94
N LEU A 54 12.86 -2.84 4.58
CA LEU A 54 14.01 -3.46 5.20
C LEU A 54 14.96 -3.84 4.07
N HIS A 55 16.19 -3.34 4.14
CA HIS A 55 17.25 -3.69 3.19
C HIS A 55 18.33 -4.47 3.94
N ASP A 56 18.78 -5.56 3.33
CA ASP A 56 19.99 -6.27 3.72
C ASP A 56 21.08 -5.94 2.69
N PRO A 57 22.06 -5.09 3.02
CA PRO A 57 23.13 -4.71 2.09
C PRO A 57 24.05 -5.87 1.69
N ALA A 58 24.07 -6.96 2.47
CA ALA A 58 24.82 -8.16 2.13
C ALA A 58 24.02 -9.10 1.20
N THR A 59 22.69 -9.07 1.29
CA THR A 59 21.79 -9.93 0.52
C THR A 59 20.55 -9.16 0.05
N TRP A 60 20.63 -8.46 -1.08
CA TRP A 60 19.54 -7.59 -1.55
C TRP A 60 18.19 -8.30 -1.73
N SER A 61 18.19 -9.58 -2.11
CA SER A 61 16.98 -10.41 -2.24
C SER A 61 16.30 -10.75 -0.90
N ALA A 62 16.98 -10.58 0.23
CA ALA A 62 16.38 -10.67 1.57
C ALA A 62 15.54 -9.44 1.93
N GLY A 63 15.57 -8.40 1.08
CA GLY A 63 14.81 -7.17 1.27
C GLY A 63 13.30 -7.40 1.40
N ARG A 64 12.66 -6.50 2.14
CA ARG A 64 11.21 -6.46 2.34
C ARG A 64 10.71 -5.04 2.17
N TRP A 65 9.49 -4.89 1.69
CA TRP A 65 8.82 -3.61 1.61
C TRP A 65 7.31 -3.78 1.70
N ILE A 66 6.56 -2.70 1.95
CA ILE A 66 5.08 -2.73 1.96
C ILE A 66 4.52 -1.31 1.90
N VAL A 67 3.40 -1.12 1.19
CA VAL A 67 2.60 0.13 1.15
C VAL A 67 1.21 -0.08 1.77
N PRO A 68 0.53 0.97 2.26
CA PRO A 68 -0.74 0.85 3.01
C PRO A 68 -1.93 0.32 2.22
N LEU A 69 -1.89 0.41 0.89
CA LEU A 69 -2.98 -0.03 0.01
C LEU A 69 -2.44 -1.08 -0.97
N GLY A 70 -1.90 -0.64 -2.09
CA GLY A 70 -1.38 -1.45 -3.17
C GLY A 70 -0.69 -0.55 -4.19
N VAL A 71 -0.21 -1.13 -5.28
CA VAL A 71 0.57 -0.40 -6.30
C VAL A 71 -0.29 0.36 -7.31
N SER A 72 -1.59 0.09 -7.38
CA SER A 72 -2.48 0.69 -8.37
C SER A 72 -3.37 1.78 -7.78
N GLY A 73 -3.48 2.90 -8.51
CA GLY A 73 -4.49 3.93 -8.26
C GLY A 73 -5.83 3.66 -8.96
N ASN A 74 -5.92 2.63 -9.80
CA ASN A 74 -7.16 2.28 -10.49
C ASN A 74 -8.07 1.48 -9.55
N VAL A 75 -9.31 1.95 -9.41
CA VAL A 75 -10.39 1.40 -8.58
C VAL A 75 -10.67 -0.08 -8.87
N GLU A 76 -10.60 -0.49 -10.14
CA GLU A 76 -10.87 -1.85 -10.61
C GLU A 76 -9.67 -2.79 -10.51
N SER A 77 -8.49 -2.27 -10.18
CA SER A 77 -7.28 -3.07 -10.17
C SER A 77 -7.25 -4.03 -8.97
N PRO A 78 -6.89 -5.32 -9.17
CA PRO A 78 -6.67 -6.23 -8.04
C PRO A 78 -5.52 -5.75 -7.14
N HIS A 79 -4.63 -4.89 -7.66
CA HIS A 79 -3.47 -4.35 -6.96
C HIS A 79 -3.73 -3.00 -6.29
N ARG A 80 -4.99 -2.61 -6.11
CA ARG A 80 -5.35 -1.34 -5.47
C ARG A 80 -5.15 -1.37 -3.96
N HIS A 81 -5.55 -2.45 -3.31
CA HIS A 81 -5.54 -2.58 -1.84
C HIS A 81 -5.12 -3.99 -1.37
N ASP A 82 -4.40 -4.74 -2.20
CA ASP A 82 -3.95 -6.11 -1.91
C ASP A 82 -2.86 -6.21 -0.83
N GLN A 83 -2.16 -5.12 -0.52
CA GLN A 83 -1.15 -5.05 0.54
C GLN A 83 -1.72 -4.60 1.90
N GLN A 84 -2.97 -4.13 1.94
CA GLN A 84 -3.56 -3.45 3.09
C GLN A 84 -3.51 -4.29 4.37
N HIS A 85 -3.83 -5.59 4.28
CA HIS A 85 -3.80 -6.49 5.44
C HIS A 85 -2.39 -6.66 5.99
N SER A 86 -1.43 -7.03 5.13
CA SER A 86 -0.02 -7.20 5.51
C SER A 86 0.55 -5.92 6.11
N TRP A 87 0.24 -4.75 5.52
CA TRP A 87 0.69 -3.47 6.06
C TRP A 87 0.12 -3.19 7.45
N ALA A 88 -1.16 -3.54 7.70
CA ALA A 88 -1.81 -3.31 8.99
C ALA A 88 -1.24 -4.20 10.10
N THR A 89 -0.76 -5.40 9.76
CA THR A 89 -0.12 -6.35 10.69
C THR A 89 1.40 -6.23 10.73
N VAL A 90 1.98 -5.18 10.15
CA VAL A 90 3.43 -4.93 10.09
C VAL A 90 4.21 -6.06 9.37
N ALA A 91 3.56 -6.77 8.45
CA ALA A 91 4.20 -7.72 7.55
C ALA A 91 4.72 -7.01 6.28
N GLY A 92 5.84 -7.50 5.75
CA GLY A 92 6.42 -7.04 4.49
C GLY A 92 6.26 -8.07 3.38
N ILE A 93 6.23 -7.62 2.13
CA ILE A 93 6.35 -8.47 0.94
C ILE A 93 7.81 -8.47 0.45
N PRO A 94 8.25 -9.51 -0.30
CA PRO A 94 9.59 -9.54 -0.87
C PRO A 94 9.90 -8.32 -1.73
N GLN A 95 11.08 -7.73 -1.53
CA GLN A 95 11.67 -6.79 -2.46
C GLN A 95 12.57 -7.57 -3.42
N LEU A 96 12.01 -8.00 -4.56
CA LEU A 96 12.75 -8.77 -5.54
C LEU A 96 13.88 -7.93 -6.15
N PHE A 97 15.04 -8.56 -6.34
CA PHE A 97 16.25 -7.90 -6.85
C PHE A 97 16.88 -8.68 -8.01
N GLU A 98 16.90 -10.01 -7.92
CA GLU A 98 17.48 -10.88 -8.94
C GLU A 98 16.58 -10.95 -10.18
N TRP A 99 17.13 -10.66 -11.37
CA TRP A 99 16.37 -10.64 -12.62
C TRP A 99 15.72 -11.99 -12.96
N ASP A 100 16.42 -13.09 -12.70
CA ASP A 100 15.88 -14.43 -12.96
C ASP A 100 14.65 -14.73 -12.10
N GLU A 101 14.64 -14.26 -10.85
CA GLU A 101 13.49 -14.39 -9.95
C GLU A 101 12.33 -13.49 -10.40
N ILE A 102 12.63 -12.24 -10.76
CA ILE A 102 11.64 -11.29 -11.29
C ILE A 102 10.98 -11.86 -12.55
N ALA A 103 11.78 -12.36 -13.51
CA ALA A 103 11.28 -12.93 -14.75
C ALA A 103 10.40 -14.16 -14.52
N LYS A 104 10.78 -15.03 -13.57
CA LYS A 104 10.01 -16.23 -13.21
C LYS A 104 8.68 -15.93 -12.52
N THR A 105 8.61 -14.83 -11.76
CA THR A 105 7.44 -14.49 -10.92
C THR A 105 6.52 -13.44 -11.54
N ALA A 106 6.95 -12.79 -12.63
CA ALA A 106 6.18 -11.78 -13.34
C ALA A 106 4.76 -12.25 -13.70
N LYS A 107 3.76 -11.41 -13.41
CA LYS A 107 2.35 -11.67 -13.76
C LYS A 107 1.96 -11.07 -15.11
N THR A 108 2.63 -9.99 -15.50
CA THR A 108 2.47 -9.31 -16.79
C THR A 108 3.84 -8.87 -17.28
N ILE A 109 4.04 -8.86 -18.60
CA ILE A 109 5.28 -8.42 -19.26
C ILE A 109 4.86 -7.52 -20.42
N GLN A 110 5.44 -6.34 -20.50
CA GLN A 110 5.17 -5.38 -21.56
C GLN A 110 6.50 -4.95 -22.21
N ASN A 111 6.57 -5.03 -23.54
CA ASN A 111 7.71 -4.56 -24.31
C ASN A 111 7.40 -3.17 -24.86
N LEU A 112 8.17 -2.18 -24.44
CA LEU A 112 8.09 -0.81 -24.96
C LEU A 112 9.12 -0.64 -26.07
N GLN A 113 8.68 -0.22 -27.25
CA GLN A 113 9.54 0.05 -28.41
C GLN A 113 9.47 1.53 -28.79
N PRO A 114 10.55 2.12 -29.32
CA PRO A 114 10.51 3.48 -29.85
C PRO A 114 9.46 3.60 -30.97
N THR A 115 8.76 4.73 -31.01
CA THR A 115 7.95 5.09 -32.19
C THR A 115 8.90 5.34 -33.37
N GLN A 116 8.54 4.82 -34.55
CA GLN A 116 9.28 5.09 -35.79
C GLN A 116 9.25 6.58 -36.17
#